data_AF-A0AAE9SKI3-F1
#
_entry.id   AF-A0AAE9SKI3-F1
#
_cell.length_a   1.000
_cell.length_b   1.000
_cell.length_c   1.000
_cell.angle_alpha   90.00
_cell.angle_beta   90.00
_cell.angle_gamma   90.00
#
_symmetry.space_group_name_H-M   'P 1'
#
loop_
_entity.id
_entity.type
_entity.pdbx_description
1 polymer ?
#
loop_
_entity_poly.entity_id
_entity_poly.type
_entity_poly.pdbx_seq_one_letter_code
_entity_poly.pdbx_strand_id
1 'polypeptide(L)'
;MELKKNSIKVGAWLICFIGLTVLLNSCLFLAFSGKGVSEGEAGINGEQVKLKEMVNSDKECLVYGYLDVGGFHTYAQMDASKEPMFVLPKSFGGGVFCFPPMDKGLSFQLVEMNYSNWFTKTTTTFTPGLGKTGNITFTTKKTGLQFIGAYDFIINGSSASLSLYPRGEQSKYELKCLNKMKSKFKKTKWEALIDKRIQEIENEK
;
A
#
# COMPACT_ATOMS: atom_id res chain seq x y z
N MET A 1 50.63 -12.43 -27.85
CA MET A 1 49.95 -11.20 -27.37
C MET A 1 48.51 -11.15 -27.91
N GLU A 2 47.73 -12.24 -27.76
CA GLU A 2 46.35 -12.30 -28.31
C GLU A 2 45.30 -12.63 -27.25
N LEU A 3 45.66 -13.41 -26.22
CA LEU A 3 44.78 -13.75 -25.10
C LEU A 3 44.25 -12.53 -24.33
N LYS A 4 45.07 -11.47 -24.17
CA LYS A 4 44.68 -10.24 -23.44
C LYS A 4 43.57 -9.44 -24.14
N LYS A 5 43.48 -9.50 -25.48
CA LYS A 5 42.55 -8.67 -26.28
C LYS A 5 41.12 -9.21 -26.23
N ASN A 6 40.96 -10.53 -26.11
CA ASN A 6 39.64 -11.18 -26.00
C ASN A 6 39.04 -11.04 -24.59
N SER A 7 39.85 -11.09 -23.53
CA SER A 7 39.37 -10.90 -22.14
C SER A 7 38.78 -9.51 -21.91
N ILE A 8 39.36 -8.47 -22.53
CA ILE A 8 38.89 -7.08 -22.42
C ILE A 8 37.54 -6.90 -23.12
N LYS A 9 37.33 -7.53 -24.28
CA LYS A 9 36.04 -7.50 -24.98
C LYS A 9 34.94 -8.21 -24.19
N VAL A 10 35.25 -9.35 -23.58
CA VAL A 10 34.30 -10.11 -22.74
C VAL A 10 33.95 -9.33 -21.46
N GLY A 11 34.95 -8.69 -20.82
CA GLY A 11 34.73 -7.86 -19.63
C GLY A 11 33.88 -6.62 -19.92
N ALA A 12 34.11 -5.94 -21.04
CA ALA A 12 33.29 -4.81 -21.46
C ALA A 12 31.84 -5.22 -21.77
N TRP A 13 31.65 -6.38 -22.40
CA TRP A 13 30.31 -6.93 -22.66
C TRP A 13 29.55 -7.27 -21.38
N LEU A 14 30.23 -7.87 -20.39
CA LEU A 14 29.62 -8.19 -19.09
C LEU A 14 29.19 -6.93 -18.33
N ILE A 15 30.03 -5.89 -18.33
CA ILE A 15 29.72 -4.61 -17.68
C ILE A 15 28.55 -3.91 -18.37
N CYS A 16 28.50 -3.94 -19.71
CA CYS A 16 27.35 -3.43 -20.46
C CYS A 16 26.07 -4.24 -20.19
N PHE A 17 26.16 -5.57 -20.06
CA PHE A 17 25.02 -6.43 -19.77
C PHE A 17 24.48 -6.22 -18.34
N ILE A 18 25.37 -6.08 -17.36
CA ILE A 18 25.01 -5.76 -15.97
C ILE A 18 24.44 -4.33 -15.88
N GLY A 19 25.02 -3.37 -16.60
CA GLY A 19 24.47 -2.03 -16.71
C GLY A 19 23.07 -2.02 -17.33
N LEU A 20 22.84 -2.83 -18.36
CA LEU A 20 21.54 -2.94 -19.02
C LEU A 20 20.49 -3.59 -18.11
N THR A 21 20.84 -4.63 -17.33
CA THR A 21 19.89 -5.27 -16.40
C THR A 21 19.55 -4.36 -15.22
N VAL A 22 20.51 -3.58 -14.71
CA VAL A 22 20.26 -2.56 -13.68
C VAL A 22 19.37 -1.43 -14.22
N LEU A 23 19.59 -0.99 -15.46
CA LEU A 23 18.76 0.03 -16.12
C LEU A 23 17.35 -0.49 -16.43
N LEU A 24 17.20 -1.73 -16.89
CA LEU A 24 15.89 -2.34 -17.16
C LEU A 24 15.06 -2.52 -15.88
N ASN A 25 15.71 -2.88 -14.76
CA ASN A 25 15.04 -2.90 -13.46
C ASN A 25 14.62 -1.49 -13.01
N SER A 26 15.45 -0.46 -13.23
CA SER A 26 15.09 0.92 -12.89
C SER A 26 13.90 1.46 -13.71
N CYS A 27 13.73 1.02 -14.96
CA CYS A 27 12.55 1.34 -15.77
C CYS A 27 11.29 0.60 -15.31
N LEU A 28 11.41 -0.63 -14.78
CA LEU A 28 10.28 -1.36 -14.17
C LEU A 28 9.75 -0.65 -12.91
N PHE A 29 10.63 -0.01 -12.11
CA PHE A 29 10.22 0.81 -10.97
C PHE A 29 9.46 2.08 -11.39
N LEU A 30 9.82 2.70 -12.52
CA LEU A 30 9.15 3.92 -13.02
C LEU A 30 7.84 3.62 -13.80
N ALA A 31 7.63 2.39 -14.25
CA ALA A 31 6.42 1.97 -14.96
C ALA A 31 5.26 1.59 -14.01
N PHE A 32 5.48 1.55 -12.69
CA PHE A 32 4.51 1.10 -11.69
C PHE A 32 3.44 2.14 -11.32
N SER A 33 3.25 3.16 -12.15
CA SER A 33 2.24 4.20 -11.96
C SER A 33 0.83 3.66 -12.24
N GLY A 34 0.38 2.62 -11.52
CA GLY A 34 -1.01 2.13 -11.49
C GLY A 34 -1.70 2.00 -12.86
N LYS A 35 -0.99 1.84 -13.98
CA LYS A 35 -1.55 2.09 -15.33
C LYS A 35 -2.69 1.13 -15.70
N GLY A 36 -2.82 0.01 -14.97
CA GLY A 36 -3.91 -0.96 -15.10
C GLY A 36 -4.96 -0.93 -13.98
N VAL A 37 -4.83 -0.04 -12.98
CA VAL A 37 -5.72 0.01 -11.80
C VAL A 37 -6.45 1.34 -11.77
N SER A 38 -7.78 1.28 -11.75
CA SER A 38 -8.62 2.49 -11.67
C SER A 38 -8.49 3.17 -10.31
N GLU A 39 -8.74 4.48 -10.25
CA GLU A 39 -8.69 5.23 -8.99
C GLU A 39 -9.63 4.64 -7.94
N GLY A 40 -9.09 4.42 -6.74
CA GLY A 40 -9.82 3.81 -5.64
C GLY A 40 -10.06 2.30 -5.75
N GLU A 41 -9.60 1.64 -6.81
CA GLU A 41 -9.59 0.19 -6.91
C GLU A 41 -8.33 -0.42 -6.29
N ALA A 42 -8.47 -1.64 -5.80
CA ALA A 42 -7.34 -2.39 -5.28
C ALA A 42 -6.49 -2.93 -6.42
N GLY A 43 -5.19 -3.12 -6.16
CA GLY A 43 -4.30 -3.76 -7.10
C GLY A 43 -3.13 -4.47 -6.44
N ILE A 44 -2.66 -5.52 -7.10
CA ILE A 44 -1.40 -6.21 -6.78
C ILE A 44 -0.59 -6.21 -8.06
N ASN A 45 0.64 -5.73 -7.94
CA ASN A 45 1.61 -5.66 -9.01
C ASN A 45 1.14 -5.01 -10.33
N GLY A 46 0.28 -3.98 -10.24
CA GLY A 46 -0.26 -3.27 -11.41
C GLY A 46 -1.50 -3.92 -12.02
N GLU A 47 -1.90 -5.11 -11.54
CA GLU A 47 -3.15 -5.76 -11.89
C GLU A 47 -4.24 -5.39 -10.90
N GLN A 48 -5.42 -5.04 -11.41
CA GLN A 48 -6.57 -4.70 -10.58
C GLN A 48 -7.13 -5.95 -9.90
N VAL A 49 -7.27 -5.91 -8.58
CA VAL A 49 -7.93 -6.95 -7.78
C VAL A 49 -9.37 -6.54 -7.55
N LYS A 50 -10.32 -7.35 -8.03
CA LYS A 50 -11.75 -7.03 -7.89
C LYS A 50 -12.20 -7.25 -6.45
N LEU A 51 -13.17 -6.46 -5.99
CA LEU A 51 -13.76 -6.66 -4.66
C LEU A 51 -14.25 -8.11 -4.45
N LYS A 52 -14.80 -8.76 -5.50
CA LYS A 52 -15.24 -10.16 -5.43
C LYS A 52 -14.09 -11.13 -5.11
N GLU A 53 -12.89 -10.85 -5.60
CA GLU A 53 -11.69 -11.66 -5.30
C GLU A 53 -11.23 -11.41 -3.87
N MET A 54 -11.23 -10.15 -3.41
CA MET A 54 -10.90 -9.80 -2.03
C MET A 54 -11.81 -10.52 -1.03
N VAL A 55 -13.12 -10.47 -1.24
CA VAL A 55 -14.09 -11.03 -0.27
C VAL A 55 -14.08 -12.56 -0.22
N ASN A 56 -13.68 -13.22 -1.30
CA ASN A 56 -13.61 -14.69 -1.39
C ASN A 56 -12.19 -15.24 -1.17
N SER A 57 -11.22 -14.37 -0.88
CA SER A 57 -9.84 -14.78 -0.69
C SER A 57 -9.69 -15.72 0.51
N ASP A 58 -8.85 -16.75 0.37
CA ASP A 58 -8.43 -17.68 1.42
C ASP A 58 -7.30 -17.15 2.30
N LYS A 59 -6.67 -16.03 1.90
CA LYS A 59 -5.57 -15.37 2.62
C LYS A 59 -5.89 -14.99 4.06
N GLU A 60 -4.84 -14.88 4.86
CA GLU A 60 -4.94 -14.88 6.32
C GLU A 60 -5.31 -13.52 6.92
N CYS A 61 -4.84 -12.42 6.34
CA CYS A 61 -4.90 -11.09 6.94
C CYS A 61 -5.64 -10.09 6.06
N LEU A 62 -6.68 -9.44 6.62
CA LEU A 62 -7.37 -8.31 6.00
C LEU A 62 -6.89 -7.02 6.68
N VAL A 63 -6.05 -6.28 5.96
CA VAL A 63 -5.45 -5.03 6.44
C VAL A 63 -6.31 -3.84 6.00
N TYR A 64 -6.58 -2.91 6.91
CA TYR A 64 -7.35 -1.70 6.64
C TYR A 64 -6.86 -0.53 7.47
N GLY A 65 -7.17 0.67 7.01
CA GLY A 65 -6.72 1.90 7.65
C GLY A 65 -7.56 3.10 7.24
N TYR A 66 -7.25 4.23 7.87
CA TYR A 66 -7.81 5.53 7.55
C TYR A 66 -6.70 6.48 7.14
N LEU A 67 -6.90 7.21 6.05
CA LEU A 67 -6.01 8.27 5.61
C LEU A 67 -6.85 9.42 5.08
N ASP A 68 -6.72 10.61 5.66
CA ASP A 68 -7.57 11.77 5.36
C ASP A 68 -7.24 12.47 4.02
N VAL A 69 -6.99 11.69 2.98
CA VAL A 69 -6.85 12.17 1.62
C VAL A 69 -7.34 11.11 0.64
N GLY A 70 -8.00 11.56 -0.42
CA GLY A 70 -8.35 10.71 -1.55
C GLY A 70 -7.16 10.59 -2.50
N GLY A 71 -7.05 9.44 -3.17
CA GLY A 71 -6.00 9.23 -4.15
C GLY A 71 -5.53 7.79 -4.27
N PHE A 72 -4.44 7.61 -5.01
CA PHE A 72 -3.74 6.34 -5.12
C PHE A 72 -2.64 6.26 -4.06
N HIS A 73 -2.61 5.18 -3.29
CA HIS A 73 -1.57 4.92 -2.31
C HIS A 73 -0.83 3.64 -2.71
N THR A 74 0.44 3.76 -3.11
CA THR A 74 1.25 2.61 -3.52
C THR A 74 2.16 2.22 -2.36
N TYR A 75 2.08 0.95 -1.97
CA TYR A 75 2.92 0.38 -0.93
C TYR A 75 3.85 -0.67 -1.53
N ALA A 76 5.11 -0.65 -1.13
CA ALA A 76 6.10 -1.65 -1.52
C ALA A 76 6.34 -2.63 -0.39
N GLN A 77 6.54 -3.90 -0.75
CA GLN A 77 7.02 -4.94 0.14
C GLN A 77 8.50 -4.66 0.44
N MET A 78 8.87 -4.60 1.72
CA MET A 78 10.19 -4.17 2.20
C MET A 78 11.12 -5.29 2.71
N ASP A 79 10.63 -6.51 2.88
CA ASP A 79 11.43 -7.70 3.23
C ASP A 79 12.07 -8.32 1.98
N ALA A 80 13.37 -8.09 1.81
CA ALA A 80 14.16 -8.61 0.70
C ALA A 80 14.22 -10.15 0.63
N SER A 81 13.80 -10.87 1.68
CA SER A 81 13.67 -12.34 1.65
C SER A 81 12.35 -12.83 1.05
N LYS A 82 11.42 -11.92 0.75
CA LYS A 82 10.11 -12.20 0.15
C LYS A 82 10.07 -11.75 -1.31
N GLU A 83 9.10 -12.26 -2.05
CA GLU A 83 8.86 -11.79 -3.41
C GLU A 83 8.53 -10.28 -3.42
N PRO A 84 9.16 -9.51 -4.32
CA PRO A 84 8.82 -8.10 -4.51
C PRO A 84 7.34 -7.96 -4.84
N MET A 85 6.66 -7.08 -4.12
CA MET A 85 5.24 -6.84 -4.29
C MET A 85 4.93 -5.37 -4.11
N PHE A 86 4.08 -4.85 -4.97
CA PHE A 86 3.47 -3.55 -4.83
C PHE A 86 1.97 -3.72 -4.67
N VAL A 87 1.41 -3.06 -3.67
CA VAL A 87 -0.01 -3.15 -3.35
C VAL A 87 -0.66 -1.79 -3.30
N LEU A 88 -1.84 -1.71 -3.91
CA LEU A 88 -2.73 -0.56 -3.88
C LEU A 88 -3.99 -0.98 -3.11
N PRO A 89 -4.36 -0.28 -2.02
CA PRO A 89 -5.56 -0.60 -1.30
C PRO A 89 -6.80 -0.10 -2.05
N LYS A 90 -7.91 -0.82 -1.90
CA LYS A 90 -9.22 -0.36 -2.31
C LYS A 90 -9.65 0.81 -1.45
N SER A 91 -10.04 1.91 -2.07
CA SER A 91 -10.70 3.03 -1.38
C SER A 91 -12.20 2.73 -1.24
N PHE A 92 -12.72 2.98 -0.05
CA PHE A 92 -14.17 3.02 0.21
C PHE A 92 -14.68 4.47 0.35
N GLY A 93 -13.83 5.46 0.05
CA GLY A 93 -14.14 6.88 0.13
C GLY A 93 -14.18 7.43 1.56
N GLY A 94 -14.06 8.75 1.71
CA GLY A 94 -14.04 9.43 3.02
C GLY A 94 -12.89 8.94 3.91
N GLY A 95 -11.72 8.72 3.31
CA GLY A 95 -10.47 8.30 3.93
C GLY A 95 -10.34 6.81 4.28
N VAL A 96 -11.40 6.03 4.14
CA VAL A 96 -11.37 4.59 4.46
C VAL A 96 -10.75 3.80 3.31
N PHE A 97 -9.80 2.92 3.62
CA PHE A 97 -9.21 2.01 2.65
C PHE A 97 -8.95 0.60 3.22
N CYS A 98 -8.84 -0.39 2.33
CA CYS A 98 -8.54 -1.77 2.68
C CYS A 98 -7.69 -2.43 1.60
N PHE A 99 -6.63 -3.12 2.00
CA PHE A 99 -5.78 -3.87 1.08
C PHE A 99 -6.48 -5.16 0.61
N PRO A 100 -6.11 -5.68 -0.57
CA PRO A 100 -6.30 -7.10 -0.86
C PRO A 100 -5.87 -7.96 0.34
N PRO A 101 -6.61 -9.02 0.69
CA PRO A 101 -6.16 -9.95 1.72
C PRO A 101 -4.81 -10.57 1.38
N MET A 102 -3.96 -10.73 2.39
CA MET A 102 -2.56 -11.13 2.23
C MET A 102 -2.17 -12.19 3.26
N ASP A 103 -1.11 -12.94 2.96
CA ASP A 103 -0.49 -13.87 3.91
C ASP A 103 0.20 -13.11 5.05
N LYS A 104 0.44 -13.81 6.17
CA LYS A 104 1.23 -13.25 7.27
C LYS A 104 2.71 -13.10 6.91
N GLY A 105 3.38 -12.20 7.62
CA GLY A 105 4.82 -11.99 7.53
C GLY A 105 5.27 -11.16 6.33
N LEU A 106 4.36 -10.41 5.69
CA LEU A 106 4.68 -9.44 4.67
C LEU A 106 4.78 -8.05 5.29
N SER A 107 5.84 -7.32 4.97
CA SER A 107 6.09 -5.98 5.49
C SER A 107 5.98 -4.97 4.36
N PHE A 108 5.19 -3.92 4.57
CA PHE A 108 4.88 -2.91 3.58
C PHE A 108 5.19 -1.51 4.08
N GLN A 109 5.60 -0.67 3.14
CA GLN A 109 5.82 0.75 3.34
C GLN A 109 5.14 1.54 2.23
N LEU A 110 4.46 2.64 2.58
CA LEU A 110 3.97 3.59 1.59
C LEU A 110 5.17 4.22 0.88
N VAL A 111 5.18 4.14 -0.45
CA VAL A 111 6.27 4.66 -1.30
C VAL A 111 5.83 5.83 -2.15
N GLU A 112 4.54 5.87 -2.51
CA GLU A 112 3.98 6.93 -3.33
C GLU A 112 2.51 7.15 -2.99
N MET A 113 2.09 8.41 -3.01
CA MET A 113 0.69 8.79 -2.99
C MET A 113 0.40 9.84 -4.06
N ASN A 114 -0.59 9.59 -4.91
CA ASN A 114 -1.11 10.60 -5.84
C ASN A 114 -2.44 11.12 -5.31
N TYR A 115 -2.54 12.42 -5.06
CA TYR A 115 -3.75 13.05 -4.55
C TYR A 115 -4.16 14.24 -5.41
N SER A 116 -5.46 14.48 -5.49
CA SER A 116 -6.02 15.61 -6.23
C SER A 116 -6.05 16.85 -5.34
N ASN A 117 -5.33 17.90 -5.73
CA ASN A 117 -5.43 19.19 -5.09
C ASN A 117 -6.61 19.97 -5.71
N TRP A 118 -7.69 20.10 -4.95
CA TRP A 118 -8.91 20.77 -5.42
C TRP A 118 -8.71 22.28 -5.68
N PHE A 119 -7.77 22.91 -4.98
CA PHE A 119 -7.49 24.34 -5.11
C PHE A 119 -6.73 24.66 -6.39
N THR A 120 -5.74 23.85 -6.73
CA THR A 120 -4.92 24.04 -7.94
C THR A 120 -5.42 23.24 -9.15
N LYS A 121 -6.41 22.36 -8.97
CA LYS A 121 -6.88 21.39 -9.98
C LYS A 121 -5.74 20.54 -10.56
N THR A 122 -4.72 20.26 -9.74
CA THR A 122 -3.56 19.44 -10.13
C THR A 122 -3.56 18.14 -9.35
N THR A 123 -3.12 17.06 -10.00
CA THR A 123 -2.68 15.86 -9.29
C THR A 123 -1.28 16.09 -8.78
N THR A 124 -1.08 15.92 -7.48
CA THR A 124 0.22 16.04 -6.82
C THR A 124 0.67 14.66 -6.35
N THR A 125 1.96 14.38 -6.53
CA THR A 125 2.60 13.16 -6.04
C THR A 125 3.36 13.47 -4.75
N PHE A 126 3.05 12.73 -3.70
CA PHE A 126 3.76 12.70 -2.44
C PHE A 126 4.55 11.40 -2.32
N THR A 127 5.87 11.51 -2.22
CA THR A 127 6.77 10.38 -1.99
C THR A 127 7.36 10.49 -0.58
N PRO A 128 6.79 9.79 0.43
CA PRO A 128 7.40 9.78 1.74
C PRO A 128 8.75 9.06 1.66
N GLY A 129 9.76 9.57 2.36
CA GLY A 129 11.07 8.92 2.35
C GLY A 129 11.01 7.49 2.91
N LEU A 130 11.75 6.58 2.28
CA LEU A 130 11.92 5.22 2.78
C LEU A 130 12.58 5.23 4.16
N GLY A 131 12.12 4.36 5.05
CA GLY A 131 12.58 4.29 6.45
C GLY A 131 12.42 5.56 7.30
N LYS A 132 11.75 6.62 6.82
CA LYS A 132 11.59 7.85 7.60
C LYS A 132 10.46 7.77 8.62
N THR A 133 10.69 8.34 9.79
CA THR A 133 9.66 8.57 10.83
C THR A 133 8.47 9.33 10.23
N GLY A 134 7.25 8.85 10.50
CA GLY A 134 6.02 9.43 9.97
C GLY A 134 5.53 8.81 8.65
N ASN A 135 6.26 7.84 8.07
CA ASN A 135 5.75 7.07 6.94
C ASN A 135 4.80 5.93 7.42
N ILE A 136 3.79 5.59 6.62
CA ILE A 136 2.90 4.46 6.92
C ILE A 136 3.67 3.17 6.61
N THR A 137 3.91 2.38 7.65
CA THR A 137 4.55 1.08 7.56
C THR A 137 3.77 0.06 8.38
N PHE A 138 3.67 -1.17 7.88
CA PHE A 138 3.01 -2.24 8.62
C PHE A 138 3.57 -3.61 8.21
N THR A 139 3.40 -4.58 9.09
CA THR A 139 3.64 -6.00 8.79
C THR A 139 2.34 -6.76 9.01
N THR A 140 1.99 -7.70 8.13
CA THR A 140 0.82 -8.58 8.31
C THR A 140 1.10 -9.58 9.44
N LYS A 141 0.77 -9.21 10.68
CA LYS A 141 1.22 -9.92 11.90
C LYS A 141 0.29 -11.06 12.31
N LYS A 142 -1.00 -10.95 12.01
CA LYS A 142 -2.01 -11.85 12.55
C LYS A 142 -3.05 -12.25 11.51
N THR A 143 -3.63 -13.43 11.73
CA THR A 143 -4.81 -13.88 11.00
C THR A 143 -6.01 -13.03 11.43
N GLY A 144 -6.88 -12.69 10.48
CA GLY A 144 -8.06 -11.87 10.70
C GLY A 144 -7.82 -10.40 10.37
N LEU A 145 -8.41 -9.51 11.17
CA LEU A 145 -8.48 -8.07 10.92
C LEU A 145 -7.27 -7.32 11.50
N GLN A 146 -6.60 -6.52 10.69
CA GLN A 146 -5.50 -5.66 11.15
C GLN A 146 -5.73 -4.20 10.76
N PHE A 147 -6.09 -3.38 11.75
CA PHE A 147 -6.08 -1.93 11.62
C PHE A 147 -4.65 -1.41 11.69
N ILE A 148 -4.22 -0.67 10.67
CA ILE A 148 -2.86 -0.10 10.61
C ILE A 148 -2.80 1.34 11.13
N GLY A 149 -3.93 1.88 11.56
CA GLY A 149 -4.03 3.23 12.11
C GLY A 149 -4.80 4.19 11.21
N ALA A 150 -5.12 5.32 11.82
CA ALA A 150 -5.65 6.49 11.17
C ALA A 150 -4.57 7.55 11.05
N TYR A 151 -4.46 8.11 9.85
CA TYR A 151 -3.45 9.09 9.48
C TYR A 151 -4.12 10.35 8.92
N ASP A 152 -3.61 11.49 9.35
CA ASP A 152 -3.89 12.80 8.78
C ASP A 152 -2.83 13.11 7.71
N PHE A 153 -3.27 13.74 6.62
CA PHE A 153 -2.40 14.18 5.54
C PHE A 153 -2.34 15.71 5.53
N ILE A 154 -1.21 16.24 6.00
CA ILE A 154 -1.04 17.66 6.25
C ILE A 154 -0.29 18.28 5.07
N ILE A 155 -0.87 19.29 4.44
CA ILE A 155 -0.26 20.07 3.37
C ILE A 155 0.16 21.43 3.94
N ASN A 156 1.46 21.70 3.96
CA ASN A 156 2.05 22.96 4.43
C ASN A 156 2.84 23.61 3.28
N GLY A 157 2.16 24.48 2.53
CA GLY A 157 2.74 25.13 1.36
C GLY A 157 3.14 24.12 0.29
N SER A 158 4.44 24.03 -0.01
CA SER A 158 5.01 23.07 -0.96
C SER A 158 5.42 21.74 -0.34
N SER A 159 5.21 21.56 0.97
CA SER A 159 5.53 20.33 1.69
C SER A 159 4.25 19.58 2.08
N ALA A 160 4.36 18.26 2.17
CA ALA A 160 3.30 17.43 2.73
C ALA A 160 3.90 16.44 3.73
N SER A 161 3.10 16.06 4.73
CA SER A 161 3.50 15.07 5.73
C SER A 161 2.31 14.20 6.13
N LEU A 162 2.64 13.04 6.69
CA LEU A 162 1.69 12.12 7.29
C LEU A 162 1.86 12.17 8.80
N SER A 163 0.75 12.31 9.51
CA SER A 163 0.71 12.29 10.97
C SER A 163 -0.26 11.24 11.44
N LEU A 164 0.10 10.44 12.44
CA LEU A 164 -0.83 9.50 13.04
C LEU A 164 -1.82 10.28 13.93
N TYR A 165 -3.12 10.04 13.80
CA TYR A 165 -4.10 10.61 14.73
C TYR A 165 -3.78 10.23 16.19
N PRO A 166 -4.14 11.06 17.18
CA PRO A 166 -3.93 10.75 18.59
C PRO A 166 -4.52 9.40 18.99
N ARG A 167 -3.88 8.69 19.94
CA ARG A 167 -4.32 7.36 20.39
C ARG A 167 -5.79 7.33 20.82
N GLY A 168 -6.28 8.38 21.48
CA GLY A 168 -7.68 8.50 21.91
C GLY A 168 -8.70 8.62 20.76
N GLU A 169 -8.25 8.91 19.54
CA GLU A 169 -9.11 9.03 18.37
C GLU A 169 -9.05 7.82 17.44
N GLN A 170 -8.05 6.95 17.59
CA GLN A 170 -7.83 5.80 16.72
C GLN A 170 -9.06 4.88 16.64
N SER A 171 -9.68 4.56 17.78
CA SER A 171 -10.86 3.68 17.84
C SER A 171 -12.07 4.27 17.09
N LYS A 172 -12.23 5.60 17.05
CA LYS A 172 -13.29 6.26 16.27
C LYS A 172 -13.09 6.04 14.76
N TYR A 173 -11.86 6.16 14.28
CA TYR A 173 -11.54 5.94 12.87
C TYR A 173 -11.53 4.46 12.50
N GLU A 174 -11.09 3.58 13.40
CA GLU A 174 -11.21 2.12 13.20
C GLU A 174 -12.69 1.73 13.02
N LEU A 175 -13.57 2.21 13.90
CA LEU A 175 -15.00 1.99 13.82
C LEU A 175 -15.60 2.56 12.52
N LYS A 176 -15.16 3.74 12.08
CA LYS A 176 -15.54 4.33 10.79
C LYS A 176 -15.17 3.42 9.63
N CYS A 177 -13.97 2.83 9.64
CA CYS A 177 -13.51 1.90 8.61
C CYS A 177 -14.35 0.63 8.59
N LEU A 178 -14.52 -0.01 9.76
CA LEU A 178 -15.25 -1.27 9.90
C LEU A 178 -16.71 -1.14 9.47
N ASN A 179 -17.39 -0.08 9.87
CA ASN A 179 -18.78 0.17 9.45
C ASN A 179 -18.92 0.30 7.93
N LYS A 180 -17.94 0.95 7.27
CA LYS A 180 -17.96 1.11 5.82
C LYS A 180 -17.67 -0.21 5.10
N MET A 181 -16.70 -0.96 5.60
CA MET A 181 -16.32 -2.28 5.09
C MET A 181 -17.43 -3.32 5.30
N LYS A 182 -18.12 -3.33 6.44
CA LYS A 182 -19.19 -4.30 6.78
C LYS A 182 -20.19 -4.49 5.64
N SER A 183 -20.64 -3.40 5.02
CA SER A 183 -21.59 -3.45 3.91
C SER A 183 -21.07 -4.20 2.67
N LYS A 184 -19.75 -4.21 2.47
CA LYS A 184 -19.06 -4.78 1.30
C LYS A 184 -18.59 -6.21 1.52
N PHE A 185 -18.47 -6.63 2.78
CA PHE A 185 -17.96 -7.94 3.20
C PHE A 185 -19.06 -8.88 3.74
N LYS A 186 -20.34 -8.61 3.45
CA LYS A 186 -21.47 -9.47 3.84
C LYS A 186 -21.38 -10.86 3.24
N LYS A 187 -21.75 -11.89 4.01
CA LYS A 187 -21.71 -13.32 3.65
C LYS A 187 -20.31 -13.81 3.30
N THR A 188 -19.30 -13.29 4.00
CA THR A 188 -17.89 -13.67 3.81
C THR A 188 -17.31 -14.11 5.14
N LYS A 189 -16.15 -14.80 5.10
CA LYS A 189 -15.42 -15.16 6.33
C LYS A 189 -15.01 -13.93 7.16
N TRP A 190 -14.97 -12.75 6.55
CA TRP A 190 -14.60 -11.50 7.19
C TRP A 190 -15.74 -10.86 7.98
N GLU A 191 -17.00 -11.15 7.64
CA GLU A 191 -18.19 -10.51 8.25
C GLU A 191 -18.21 -10.70 9.76
N ALA A 192 -18.08 -11.95 10.23
CA ALA A 192 -18.11 -12.26 11.66
C ALA A 192 -16.96 -11.59 12.43
N LEU A 193 -15.78 -11.45 11.79
CA LEU A 193 -14.64 -10.77 12.39
C LEU A 193 -14.88 -9.26 12.48
N ILE A 194 -15.48 -8.67 11.45
CA ILE A 194 -15.83 -7.23 11.43
C ILE A 194 -16.86 -6.93 12.50
N ASP A 195 -17.91 -7.74 12.59
CA ASP A 195 -18.97 -7.57 13.59
C ASP A 195 -18.44 -7.69 15.01
N LYS A 196 -17.60 -8.69 15.27
CA LYS A 196 -16.94 -8.87 16.56
C LYS A 196 -16.08 -7.66 16.93
N ARG A 197 -15.25 -7.16 16.00
CA ARG A 197 -14.37 -6.01 16.28
C ARG A 197 -15.16 -4.71 16.49
N ILE A 198 -16.27 -4.50 15.78
CA ILE A 198 -17.18 -3.36 16.03
C ILE A 198 -17.70 -3.41 17.47
N GLN A 199 -18.22 -4.56 17.92
CA GLN A 199 -18.72 -4.73 19.28
C GLN A 199 -17.64 -4.49 20.34
N GLU A 200 -16.42 -5.00 20.12
CA GLU A 200 -15.28 -4.77 21.01
C GLU A 200 -15.01 -3.27 21.19
N ILE A 201 -14.92 -2.51 20.08
CA ILE A 201 -14.65 -1.06 20.13
C ILE A 201 -15.80 -0.28 20.78
N GLU A 202 -17.05 -0.68 20.56
CA GLU A 202 -18.21 -0.03 21.17
C GLU A 202 -18.25 -0.23 22.68
N ASN A 203 -17.73 -1.36 23.19
CA ASN A 203 -17.63 -1.67 24.61
C ASN A 203 -16.36 -1.11 25.29
N GLU A 204 -15.40 -0.56 24.53
CA GLU A 204 -14.22 0.11 25.06
C GLU A 204 -14.52 1.55 25.58
N LYS A 205 -15.75 2.06 25.33
CA LYS A 205 -16.22 3.40 25.73
C LYS A 205 -16.95 3.38 27.06
#